data_AF-A0A381C9X3-F1
#
_entry.id   AF-A0A381C9X3-F1
#
_cell.length_a   1.000
_cell.length_b   1.000
_cell.length_c   1.000
_cell.angle_alpha   90.00
_cell.angle_beta   90.00
_cell.angle_gamma   90.00
#
_symmetry.space_group_name_H-M   'P 1'
#
loop_
_entity.id
_entity.type
_entity.pdbx_description
1 polymer ?
#
loop_
_entity_poly.entity_id
_entity_poly.type
_entity_poly.pdbx_seq_one_letter_code
_entity_poly.pdbx_strand_id
1 'polypeptide(L)'
;MIERIWSGKSPLYLLLLPLSWLYGLVSGAIRLSYKIGIQKSWRAPVPVVVVGNLTAGGNGKTPVVIWLVEQLQQRGIRVGVVSRGYGGKAESYPLLLNPDTTTAQAGDEPVLIYQRTGAAVAVAPRRSDAVKILVEKVQPQLIITDDGLQHYALVRDKEIVVVDGIRRFGNGWWLPAGPMRERTGRLASVDAVITNGGVAKAGEISMALHPGDAVNLLTGEKRPVDLLTNVVAMAGIGHPPRFFATLQQCGVNPVHTVSLSDHQALSESDVEKLVQTGQTLLMTEKDAVKCRAFVNGHDNWWYLPVDAHLAQPQADELLHSLLALVR
;
A
#
# COMPACT_ATOMS: atom_id res chain seq x y z
N MET A 1 -19.94 -10.65 -0.39
CA MET A 1 -21.10 -9.85 0.07
C MET A 1 -20.78 -8.36 0.17
N ILE A 2 -19.74 -7.96 0.90
CA ILE A 2 -19.38 -6.54 1.11
C ILE A 2 -19.07 -5.79 -0.19
N GLU A 3 -18.38 -6.44 -1.14
CA GLU A 3 -18.07 -5.86 -2.44
C GLU A 3 -19.33 -5.49 -3.23
N ARG A 4 -20.40 -6.31 -3.17
CA ARG A 4 -21.68 -6.00 -3.83
C ARG A 4 -22.40 -4.83 -3.20
N ILE A 5 -22.28 -4.65 -1.88
CA ILE A 5 -22.84 -3.50 -1.15
C ILE A 5 -22.08 -2.23 -1.57
N TRP A 6 -20.75 -2.27 -1.49
CA TRP A 6 -19.88 -1.14 -1.79
C TRP A 6 -19.84 -0.77 -3.27
N SER A 7 -20.16 -1.70 -4.18
CA SER A 7 -20.34 -1.41 -5.61
C SER A 7 -21.75 -0.90 -5.93
N GLY A 8 -22.66 -0.83 -4.96
CA GLY A 8 -24.06 -0.44 -5.18
C GLY A 8 -24.93 -1.50 -5.87
N LYS A 9 -24.42 -2.72 -6.08
CA LYS A 9 -25.14 -3.85 -6.71
C LYS A 9 -26.12 -4.55 -5.76
N SER A 10 -26.21 -4.11 -4.51
CA SER A 10 -27.13 -4.65 -3.50
C SER A 10 -27.83 -3.51 -2.77
N PRO A 11 -29.18 -3.46 -2.71
CA PRO A 11 -29.92 -2.39 -2.04
C PRO A 11 -29.68 -2.35 -0.52
N LEU A 12 -29.03 -3.36 0.06
CA LEU A 12 -28.64 -3.38 1.47
C LEU A 12 -27.80 -2.17 1.89
N TYR A 13 -27.09 -1.50 0.96
CA TYR A 13 -26.37 -0.27 1.31
C TYR A 13 -27.31 0.84 1.79
N LEU A 14 -28.59 0.85 1.37
CA LEU A 14 -29.59 1.84 1.79
C LEU A 14 -29.87 1.75 3.29
N LEU A 15 -29.92 0.52 3.83
CA LEU A 15 -30.10 0.28 5.26
C LEU A 15 -28.89 0.74 6.10
N LEU A 16 -27.72 0.83 5.47
CA LEU A 16 -26.46 1.26 6.11
C LEU A 16 -26.22 2.78 5.98
N LEU A 17 -27.08 3.51 5.26
CA LEU A 17 -26.92 4.96 5.06
C LEU A 17 -26.93 5.76 6.37
N PRO A 18 -27.81 5.48 7.37
CA PRO A 18 -27.80 6.22 8.62
C PRO A 18 -26.46 6.12 9.36
N LEU A 19 -25.85 4.92 9.37
CA LEU A 19 -24.52 4.69 9.95
C LEU A 19 -23.43 5.42 9.16
N SER A 20 -23.59 5.52 7.84
CA SER A 20 -22.63 6.19 6.96
C SER A 20 -22.68 7.71 7.11
N TRP A 21 -23.86 8.28 7.38
CA TRP A 21 -23.99 9.70 7.75
C TRP A 21 -23.36 9.97 9.10
N LEU A 22 -23.58 9.11 10.10
CA LEU A 22 -22.92 9.23 11.39
C LEU A 22 -21.38 9.18 11.24
N TYR A 23 -20.87 8.24 10.46
CA TYR A 23 -19.44 8.16 10.14
C TYR A 23 -18.93 9.45 9.49
N GLY A 24 -19.66 9.97 8.50
CA GLY A 24 -19.32 11.23 7.82
C GLY A 24 -19.31 12.43 8.76
N LEU A 25 -20.28 12.52 9.67
CA LEU A 25 -20.37 13.58 10.69
C LEU A 25 -19.19 13.52 11.65
N VAL A 26 -18.87 12.35 12.21
CA VAL A 26 -17.74 12.18 13.14
C VAL A 26 -16.41 12.48 12.44
N SER A 27 -16.19 11.93 11.25
CA SER A 27 -14.98 12.17 10.47
C SER A 27 -14.82 13.64 10.08
N GLY A 28 -15.93 14.29 9.70
CA GLY A 28 -15.99 15.72 9.42
C GLY A 28 -15.68 16.59 10.63
N ALA A 29 -16.25 16.25 11.79
CA ALA A 29 -15.99 16.95 13.05
C ALA A 29 -14.52 16.81 13.48
N ILE A 30 -13.93 15.62 13.37
CA ILE A 30 -12.50 15.41 13.64
C ILE A 30 -11.66 16.29 12.73
N ARG A 31 -11.88 16.24 11.41
CA ARG A 31 -11.13 17.06 10.45
C ARG A 31 -11.28 18.55 10.75
N LEU A 32 -12.51 19.00 11.02
CA LEU A 32 -12.78 20.39 11.34
C LEU A 32 -12.02 20.81 12.59
N SER A 33 -12.02 19.98 13.65
CA SER A 33 -11.35 20.27 14.92
C SER A 33 -9.85 20.53 14.76
N TYR A 34 -9.16 19.83 13.84
CA TYR A 34 -7.77 20.13 13.49
C TYR A 34 -7.65 21.39 12.64
N LYS A 35 -8.56 21.60 11.68
CA LYS A 35 -8.55 22.78 10.82
C LYS A 35 -8.72 24.09 11.59
N ILE A 36 -9.57 24.10 12.61
CA ILE A 36 -9.80 25.28 13.47
C ILE A 36 -8.89 25.32 14.70
N GLY A 37 -7.93 24.40 14.83
CA GLY A 37 -6.91 24.41 15.88
C GLY A 37 -7.37 23.96 17.27
N ILE A 38 -8.56 23.35 17.40
CA ILE A 38 -9.01 22.75 18.67
C ILE A 38 -8.12 21.57 19.04
N GLN A 39 -7.84 20.68 18.07
CA GLN A 39 -6.89 19.59 18.26
C GLN A 39 -5.49 20.02 17.80
N LYS A 40 -4.47 19.66 18.58
CA LYS A 40 -3.08 20.01 18.30
C LYS A 40 -2.49 19.09 17.22
N SER A 41 -1.93 19.69 16.18
CA SER A 41 -1.07 19.00 15.21
C SER A 41 0.40 19.22 15.57
N TRP A 42 1.21 18.19 15.41
CA TRP A 42 2.66 18.25 15.58
C TRP A 42 3.35 18.38 14.22
N ARG A 43 4.29 19.31 14.09
CA ARG A 43 5.08 19.54 12.88
C ARG A 43 6.46 18.90 13.05
N ALA A 44 6.84 18.09 12.07
CA ALA A 44 8.17 17.50 12.00
C ALA A 44 9.22 18.56 11.64
N PRO A 45 10.49 18.37 12.04
CA PRO A 45 11.58 19.27 11.65
C PRO A 45 12.03 19.09 10.19
N VAL A 46 11.48 18.08 9.50
CA VAL A 46 11.77 17.77 8.09
C VAL A 46 10.44 17.62 7.33
N PRO A 47 10.42 17.85 6.00
CA PRO A 47 9.22 17.74 5.19
C PRO A 47 8.54 16.37 5.29
N VAL A 48 7.21 16.37 5.35
CA VAL A 48 6.38 15.16 5.41
C VAL A 48 5.43 15.10 4.21
N VAL A 49 5.57 14.05 3.39
CA VAL A 49 4.73 13.74 2.25
C VAL A 49 3.81 12.56 2.61
N VAL A 50 2.50 12.76 2.53
CA VAL A 50 1.51 11.71 2.81
C VAL A 50 1.07 11.06 1.51
N VAL A 51 1.20 9.74 1.42
CA VAL A 51 0.54 8.92 0.40
C VAL A 51 -0.64 8.21 1.05
N GLY A 52 -1.82 8.32 0.47
CA GLY A 52 -2.99 7.63 1.00
C GLY A 52 -4.09 7.42 -0.03
N ASN A 53 -5.25 6.98 0.44
CA ASN A 53 -6.43 6.79 -0.39
C ASN A 53 -7.69 7.30 0.31
N LEU A 54 -8.77 7.45 -0.47
CA LEU A 54 -10.08 7.85 0.05
C LEU A 54 -11.01 6.66 0.31
N THR A 55 -10.63 5.44 -0.06
CA THR A 55 -11.46 4.23 0.05
C THR A 55 -10.79 3.16 0.91
N ALA A 56 -11.58 2.28 1.52
CA ALA A 56 -11.06 1.05 2.12
C ALA A 56 -10.70 0.04 1.01
N GLY A 57 -9.56 -0.65 1.18
CA GLY A 57 -9.06 -1.67 0.27
C GLY A 57 -7.76 -1.30 -0.45
N GLY A 58 -7.19 -2.27 -1.17
CA GLY A 58 -5.95 -2.13 -1.91
C GLY A 58 -6.10 -1.24 -3.16
N ASN A 59 -5.62 0.00 -3.07
CA ASN A 59 -5.62 0.97 -4.18
C ASN A 59 -4.25 1.11 -4.86
N GLY A 60 -3.23 0.35 -4.40
CA GLY A 60 -1.85 0.45 -4.90
C GLY A 60 -1.05 1.59 -4.29
N LYS A 61 -1.27 1.89 -3.00
CA LYS A 61 -0.45 2.87 -2.25
C LYS A 61 0.99 2.40 -2.11
N THR A 62 1.19 1.14 -1.75
CA THR A 62 2.53 0.59 -1.50
C THR A 62 3.45 0.69 -2.72
N PRO A 63 3.02 0.34 -3.95
CA PRO A 63 3.81 0.63 -5.16
C PRO A 63 4.16 2.10 -5.36
N VAL A 64 3.23 3.03 -5.06
CA VAL A 64 3.50 4.47 -5.14
C VAL A 64 4.54 4.91 -4.10
N VAL A 65 4.45 4.40 -2.87
CA VAL A 65 5.43 4.70 -1.81
C VAL A 65 6.81 4.18 -2.22
N ILE A 66 6.90 2.94 -2.68
CA ILE A 66 8.16 2.34 -3.18
C ILE A 66 8.74 3.20 -4.30
N TRP A 67 7.94 3.53 -5.32
CA TRP A 67 8.38 4.37 -6.44
C TRP A 67 8.90 5.73 -5.98
N LEU A 68 8.18 6.42 -5.09
CA LEU A 68 8.63 7.71 -4.57
C LEU A 68 9.95 7.60 -3.81
N VAL A 69 10.09 6.58 -2.95
CA VAL A 69 11.32 6.34 -2.20
C VAL A 69 12.50 6.10 -3.14
N GLU A 70 12.35 5.18 -4.10
CA GLU A 70 13.40 4.84 -5.06
C GLU A 70 13.78 6.06 -5.93
N GLN A 71 12.81 6.80 -6.46
CA GLN A 71 13.07 7.98 -7.28
C GLN A 71 13.78 9.09 -6.51
N LEU A 72 13.45 9.30 -5.24
CA LEU A 72 14.10 10.31 -4.41
C LEU A 72 15.50 9.85 -3.97
N GLN A 73 15.68 8.58 -3.62
CA GLN A 73 16.99 8.00 -3.29
C GLN A 73 17.95 8.05 -4.49
N GLN A 74 17.47 7.75 -5.70
CA GLN A 74 18.26 7.88 -6.94
C GLN A 74 18.75 9.31 -7.18
N ARG A 75 18.07 10.31 -6.60
CA ARG A 75 18.44 11.73 -6.65
C ARG A 75 19.22 12.18 -5.40
N GLY A 76 19.69 11.23 -4.59
CA GLY A 76 20.54 11.48 -3.41
C GLY A 76 19.80 11.94 -2.16
N ILE A 77 18.46 11.90 -2.12
CA ILE A 77 17.68 12.29 -0.94
C ILE A 77 17.61 11.12 0.04
N ARG A 78 17.98 11.37 1.30
CA ARG A 78 17.77 10.41 2.39
C ARG A 78 16.30 10.40 2.81
N VAL A 79 15.55 9.41 2.34
CA VAL A 79 14.12 9.27 2.64
C VAL A 79 13.91 8.35 3.84
N GLY A 80 13.04 8.76 4.77
CA GLY A 80 12.49 7.89 5.82
C GLY A 80 11.02 7.57 5.53
N VAL A 81 10.56 6.37 5.89
CA VAL A 81 9.16 5.96 5.71
C VAL A 81 8.49 5.72 7.05
N VAL A 82 7.29 6.28 7.21
CA VAL A 82 6.46 6.07 8.41
C VAL A 82 5.18 5.36 8.05
N SER A 83 4.83 4.34 8.83
CA SER A 83 3.53 3.67 8.72
C SER A 83 2.90 3.48 10.10
N ARG A 84 1.62 3.11 10.12
CA ARG A 84 0.92 2.70 11.35
C ARG A 84 1.31 1.29 11.79
N GLY A 85 1.77 0.46 10.85
CA GLY A 85 1.99 -0.98 11.07
C GLY A 85 0.69 -1.78 11.13
N TYR A 86 -0.22 -1.57 10.17
CA TYR A 86 -1.49 -2.29 10.15
C TYR A 86 -1.27 -3.80 10.05
N GLY A 87 -2.00 -4.58 10.87
CA GLY A 87 -1.82 -6.03 10.99
C GLY A 87 -0.66 -6.45 11.90
N GLY A 88 0.33 -5.58 12.13
CA GLY A 88 1.45 -5.82 13.04
C GLY A 88 1.13 -5.52 14.52
N LYS A 89 1.85 -6.20 15.41
CA LYS A 89 1.83 -5.99 16.86
C LYS A 89 3.26 -6.06 17.40
N ALA A 90 3.95 -4.92 17.39
CA ALA A 90 5.23 -4.79 18.06
C ALA A 90 5.07 -4.86 19.59
N GLU A 91 6.09 -5.38 20.28
CA GLU A 91 6.16 -5.39 21.75
C GLU A 91 6.29 -3.98 22.33
N SER A 92 6.99 -3.10 21.61
CA SER A 92 7.17 -1.70 21.97
C SER A 92 7.07 -0.80 20.75
N TYR A 93 6.59 0.42 20.97
CA TYR A 93 6.49 1.47 19.96
C TYR A 93 7.20 2.74 20.45
N PRO A 94 7.77 3.55 19.54
CA PRO A 94 7.87 3.32 18.10
C PRO A 94 8.89 2.21 17.75
N LEU A 95 8.60 1.43 16.71
CA LEU A 95 9.48 0.38 16.22
C LEU A 95 10.19 0.87 14.95
N LEU A 96 11.52 0.96 15.00
CA LEU A 96 12.36 1.15 13.81
C LEU A 96 12.70 -0.23 13.24
N LEU A 97 12.40 -0.46 11.97
CA LEU A 97 12.61 -1.76 11.33
C LEU A 97 14.11 -2.04 11.17
N ASN A 98 14.44 -3.33 11.26
CA ASN A 98 15.76 -3.90 10.99
C ASN A 98 15.57 -5.18 10.12
N PRO A 99 16.67 -5.83 9.66
CA PRO A 99 16.56 -7.03 8.82
C PRO A 99 15.76 -8.20 9.42
N ASP A 100 15.74 -8.30 10.75
CA ASP A 100 15.05 -9.38 11.48
C ASP A 100 13.58 -9.03 11.82
N THR A 101 13.13 -7.82 11.48
CA THR A 101 11.78 -7.38 11.81
C THR A 101 10.75 -8.11 10.96
N THR A 102 9.83 -8.80 11.63
CA THR A 102 8.81 -9.64 10.99
C THR A 102 7.55 -8.86 10.62
N THR A 103 6.75 -9.40 9.70
CA THR A 103 5.42 -8.88 9.37
C THR A 103 4.46 -8.96 10.57
N ALA A 104 4.65 -9.93 11.47
CA ALA A 104 3.88 -10.01 12.72
C ALA A 104 4.14 -8.81 13.64
N GLN A 105 5.35 -8.23 13.62
CA GLN A 105 5.70 -7.06 14.41
C GLN A 105 5.30 -5.75 13.72
N ALA A 106 5.65 -5.59 12.44
CA ALA A 106 5.55 -4.32 11.74
C ALA A 106 4.39 -4.23 10.73
N GLY A 107 3.75 -5.33 10.37
CA GLY A 107 2.77 -5.42 9.28
C GLY A 107 3.43 -5.70 7.93
N ASP A 108 2.60 -6.08 6.95
CA ASP A 108 3.08 -6.52 5.63
C ASP A 108 3.74 -5.39 4.82
N GLU A 109 3.06 -4.24 4.71
CA GLU A 109 3.53 -3.13 3.88
C GLU A 109 4.83 -2.49 4.37
N PRO A 110 5.02 -2.22 5.68
CA PRO A 110 6.27 -1.63 6.15
C PRO A 110 7.49 -2.54 5.92
N VAL A 111 7.32 -3.85 6.11
CA VAL A 111 8.37 -4.84 5.84
C VAL A 111 8.67 -4.89 4.35
N LEU A 112 7.64 -4.89 3.49
CA LEU A 112 7.80 -4.84 2.04
C LEU A 112 8.58 -3.59 1.60
N ILE A 113 8.19 -2.41 2.09
CA ILE A 113 8.87 -1.15 1.74
C ILE A 113 10.33 -1.19 2.19
N TYR A 114 10.60 -1.65 3.42
CA TYR A 114 11.96 -1.76 3.96
C TYR A 114 12.82 -2.70 3.08
N GLN A 115 12.33 -3.88 2.77
CA GLN A 115 13.06 -4.88 1.98
C GLN A 115 13.29 -4.44 0.52
N ARG A 116 12.30 -3.79 -0.09
CA ARG A 116 12.38 -3.37 -1.50
C ARG A 116 13.33 -2.19 -1.71
N THR A 117 13.26 -1.20 -0.81
CA THR A 117 13.92 0.10 -1.00
C THR A 117 15.18 0.29 -0.17
N GLY A 118 15.36 -0.50 0.88
CA GLY A 118 16.42 -0.30 1.88
C GLY A 118 16.28 1.02 2.67
N ALA A 119 15.19 1.77 2.51
CA ALA A 119 14.95 2.98 3.28
C ALA A 119 14.69 2.66 4.75
N ALA A 120 15.01 3.59 5.64
CA ALA A 120 14.66 3.45 7.04
C ALA A 120 13.14 3.56 7.21
N VAL A 121 12.53 2.53 7.81
CA VAL A 121 11.08 2.46 8.04
C VAL A 121 10.79 2.40 9.53
N ALA A 122 9.88 3.25 10.02
CA ALA A 122 9.40 3.18 11.40
C ALA A 122 7.88 3.04 11.45
N VAL A 123 7.40 2.26 12.42
CA VAL A 123 5.98 2.04 12.67
C VAL A 123 5.58 2.47 14.07
N ALA A 124 4.44 3.13 14.17
CA ALA A 124 3.80 3.46 15.44
C ALA A 124 2.30 3.76 15.25
N PRO A 125 1.43 3.42 16.22
CA PRO A 125 0.02 3.83 16.20
C PRO A 125 -0.14 5.35 16.05
N ARG A 126 0.76 6.11 16.71
CA ARG A 126 0.90 7.56 16.56
C ARG A 126 2.08 7.85 15.63
N ARG A 127 1.78 8.28 14.40
CA ARG A 127 2.80 8.56 13.36
C ARG A 127 3.86 9.56 13.81
N SER A 128 3.49 10.54 14.64
CA SER A 128 4.46 11.50 15.20
C SER A 128 5.61 10.83 15.92
N ASP A 129 5.38 9.70 16.59
CA ASP A 129 6.40 9.03 17.38
C ASP A 129 7.33 8.20 16.49
N ALA A 130 6.81 7.59 15.43
CA ALA A 130 7.61 6.99 14.36
C ALA A 130 8.46 8.02 13.60
N VAL A 131 7.93 9.23 13.37
CA VAL A 131 8.72 10.34 12.80
C VAL A 131 9.88 10.72 13.73
N LYS A 132 9.62 10.91 15.03
CA LYS A 132 10.65 11.32 15.99
C LYS A 132 11.83 10.35 16.02
N ILE A 133 11.59 9.04 16.07
CA ILE A 133 12.68 8.05 16.09
C ILE A 133 13.48 8.06 14.79
N LEU A 134 12.84 8.26 13.62
CA LEU A 134 13.56 8.40 12.35
C LEU A 134 14.44 9.64 12.33
N VAL A 135 13.90 10.79 12.77
CA VAL A 135 14.67 12.04 12.85
C VAL A 135 15.86 11.88 13.78
N GLU A 136 15.68 11.25 14.94
CA GLU A 136 16.73 11.04 15.94
C GLU A 136 17.82 10.08 15.43
N LYS A 137 17.44 8.94 14.86
CA LYS A 137 18.37 7.84 14.56
C LYS A 137 18.94 7.86 13.15
N VAL A 138 18.19 8.38 12.18
CA VAL A 138 18.52 8.28 10.75
C VAL A 138 18.72 9.64 10.09
N GLN A 139 18.12 10.70 10.64
CA GLN A 139 18.21 12.06 10.10
C GLN A 139 17.81 12.14 8.61
N PRO A 140 16.61 11.63 8.24
CA PRO A 140 16.12 11.73 6.86
C PRO A 140 15.93 13.20 6.48
N GLN A 141 16.10 13.51 5.20
CA GLN A 141 15.82 14.84 4.65
C GLN A 141 14.35 15.01 4.26
N LEU A 142 13.64 13.90 4.02
CA LEU A 142 12.22 13.88 3.69
C LEU A 142 11.59 12.61 4.26
N ILE A 143 10.35 12.73 4.73
CA ILE A 143 9.58 11.60 5.25
C ILE A 143 8.37 11.32 4.37
N ILE A 144 8.19 10.06 3.98
CA ILE A 144 6.98 9.58 3.30
C ILE A 144 6.14 8.80 4.31
N THR A 145 4.85 9.12 4.40
CA THR A 145 3.91 8.38 5.24
C THR A 145 3.02 7.49 4.39
N ASP A 146 3.03 6.19 4.66
CA ASP A 146 2.08 5.25 4.08
C ASP A 146 0.74 5.30 4.83
N ASP A 147 -0.34 5.53 4.08
CA ASP A 147 -1.74 5.62 4.51
C ASP A 147 -2.05 6.67 5.60
N GLY A 148 -1.61 7.91 5.41
CA GLY A 148 -1.69 8.97 6.42
C GLY A 148 -2.82 10.01 6.27
N LEU A 149 -3.66 9.94 5.24
CA LEU A 149 -4.59 11.06 4.90
C LEU A 149 -5.54 11.43 6.05
N GLN A 150 -6.02 10.43 6.80
CA GLN A 150 -6.92 10.63 7.93
C GLN A 150 -6.18 10.99 9.25
N HIS A 151 -4.85 11.05 9.25
CA HIS A 151 -4.03 11.32 10.43
C HIS A 151 -3.63 12.79 10.54
N TYR A 152 -4.61 13.64 10.84
CA TYR A 152 -4.46 15.11 10.95
C TYR A 152 -3.55 15.61 12.10
N ALA A 153 -3.22 14.73 13.06
CA ALA A 153 -2.32 15.07 14.17
C ALA A 153 -0.86 15.28 13.73
N LEU A 154 -0.48 14.80 12.53
CA LEU A 154 0.83 15.07 11.93
C LEU A 154 0.65 16.12 10.83
N VAL A 155 1.36 17.24 10.95
CA VAL A 155 1.42 18.25 9.88
C VAL A 155 2.17 17.63 8.70
N ARG A 156 1.64 17.90 7.50
CA ARG A 156 2.15 17.40 6.22
C ARG A 156 2.33 18.57 5.27
N ASP A 157 3.35 18.49 4.43
CA ASP A 157 3.70 19.52 3.46
C ASP A 157 3.14 19.19 2.08
N LYS A 158 2.99 17.90 1.75
CA LYS A 158 2.34 17.42 0.53
C LYS A 158 1.42 16.22 0.77
N GLU A 159 0.34 16.15 0.02
CA GLU A 159 -0.61 15.04 0.03
C GLU A 159 -0.82 14.46 -1.37
N ILE A 160 -0.68 13.14 -1.45
CA ILE A 160 -0.86 12.36 -2.68
C ILE A 160 -1.97 11.33 -2.43
N VAL A 161 -3.00 11.35 -3.27
CA VAL A 161 -4.10 10.39 -3.22
C VAL A 161 -3.95 9.37 -4.33
N VAL A 162 -3.97 8.08 -3.98
CA VAL A 162 -4.04 6.98 -4.94
C VAL A 162 -5.49 6.52 -5.08
N VAL A 163 -5.96 6.49 -6.32
CA VAL A 163 -7.31 6.08 -6.72
C VAL A 163 -7.22 4.82 -7.58
N ASP A 164 -8.02 3.81 -7.28
CA ASP A 164 -8.20 2.67 -8.18
C ASP A 164 -8.95 3.13 -9.45
N GLY A 165 -8.33 3.01 -10.62
CA GLY A 165 -8.90 3.53 -11.87
C GLY A 165 -10.08 2.73 -12.42
N ILE A 166 -10.31 1.51 -11.93
CA ILE A 166 -11.42 0.66 -12.37
C ILE A 166 -12.60 0.82 -11.40
N ARG A 167 -12.36 0.59 -10.10
CA ARG A 167 -13.41 0.63 -9.06
C ARG A 167 -13.74 2.06 -8.61
N ARG A 168 -12.82 3.01 -8.82
CA ARG A 168 -12.91 4.41 -8.39
C ARG A 168 -13.35 4.50 -6.93
N PHE A 169 -14.58 4.96 -6.68
CA PHE A 169 -15.11 5.22 -5.34
C PHE A 169 -16.28 4.31 -4.96
N GLY A 170 -16.52 3.23 -5.70
CA GLY A 170 -17.67 2.36 -5.52
C GLY A 170 -19.00 3.10 -5.69
N ASN A 171 -19.95 2.89 -4.78
CA ASN A 171 -21.23 3.61 -4.74
C ASN A 171 -21.11 5.05 -4.18
N GLY A 172 -19.90 5.51 -3.89
CA GLY A 172 -19.61 6.86 -3.42
C GLY A 172 -19.96 7.13 -1.97
N TRP A 173 -20.55 6.19 -1.22
CA TRP A 173 -20.93 6.39 0.18
C TRP A 173 -19.76 6.16 1.15
N TRP A 174 -19.85 6.80 2.31
CA TRP A 174 -18.96 6.52 3.43
C TRP A 174 -19.14 5.09 3.94
N LEU A 175 -18.15 4.61 4.69
CA LEU A 175 -18.29 3.41 5.50
C LEU A 175 -19.47 3.55 6.50
N PRO A 176 -20.28 2.50 6.73
CA PRO A 176 -20.20 1.16 6.13
C PRO A 176 -21.01 0.97 4.83
N ALA A 177 -21.89 1.90 4.41
CA ALA A 177 -22.72 1.72 3.22
C ALA A 177 -21.90 1.68 1.92
N GLY A 178 -20.77 2.38 1.90
CA GLY A 178 -19.83 2.38 0.79
C GLY A 178 -18.40 2.25 1.26
N PRO A 179 -17.44 2.24 0.31
CA PRO A 179 -16.04 2.01 0.63
C PRO A 179 -15.33 3.29 1.12
N MET A 180 -15.94 4.47 1.06
CA MET A 180 -15.21 5.72 1.25
C MET A 180 -14.91 6.02 2.73
N ARG A 181 -13.66 6.39 3.03
CA ARG A 181 -13.24 7.01 4.29
C ARG A 181 -13.47 8.53 4.25
N GLU A 182 -13.29 9.14 3.08
CA GLU A 182 -13.55 10.55 2.83
C GLU A 182 -14.20 10.71 1.45
N ARG A 183 -15.08 11.71 1.27
CA ARG A 183 -15.78 11.93 0.00
C ARG A 183 -14.85 12.53 -1.06
N THR A 184 -15.26 12.45 -2.32
CA THR A 184 -14.47 12.86 -3.49
C THR A 184 -14.09 14.34 -3.49
N GLY A 185 -14.86 15.21 -2.82
CA GLY A 185 -14.49 16.61 -2.62
C GLY A 185 -13.12 16.80 -1.94
N ARG A 186 -12.59 15.77 -1.26
CA ARG A 186 -11.23 15.78 -0.71
C ARG A 186 -10.15 15.92 -1.77
N LEU A 187 -10.38 15.42 -2.99
CA LEU A 187 -9.41 15.47 -4.10
C LEU A 187 -9.06 16.90 -4.51
N ALA A 188 -9.95 17.88 -4.30
CA ALA A 188 -9.69 19.28 -4.62
C ALA A 188 -8.69 19.96 -3.67
N SER A 189 -8.25 19.26 -2.62
CA SER A 189 -7.38 19.81 -1.56
C SER A 189 -6.07 19.04 -1.41
N VAL A 190 -5.74 18.17 -2.34
CA VAL A 190 -4.48 17.40 -2.34
C VAL A 190 -3.59 17.89 -3.47
N ASP A 191 -2.29 17.66 -3.34
CA ASP A 191 -1.29 18.16 -4.29
C ASP A 191 -1.20 17.29 -5.54
N ALA A 192 -1.49 16.00 -5.42
CA ALA A 192 -1.53 15.09 -6.56
C ALA A 192 -2.56 13.97 -6.37
N VAL A 193 -3.13 13.54 -7.50
CA VAL A 193 -3.99 12.36 -7.58
C VAL A 193 -3.35 11.39 -8.57
N ILE A 194 -3.04 10.18 -8.11
CA ILE A 194 -2.50 9.10 -8.94
C ILE A 194 -3.60 8.07 -9.17
N THR A 195 -3.85 7.73 -10.43
CA THR A 195 -4.85 6.74 -10.82
C THR A 195 -4.19 5.44 -11.24
N ASN A 196 -4.43 4.39 -10.46
CA ASN A 196 -3.84 3.07 -10.63
C ASN A 196 -4.69 2.21 -11.58
N GLY A 197 -4.16 1.93 -12.77
CA GLY A 197 -4.87 1.22 -13.83
C GLY A 197 -6.08 2.00 -14.36
N GLY A 198 -6.86 1.39 -15.24
CA GLY A 198 -8.03 2.04 -15.85
C GLY A 198 -7.68 3.30 -16.63
N VAL A 199 -8.60 4.26 -16.67
CA VAL A 199 -8.42 5.54 -17.37
C VAL A 199 -8.30 6.67 -16.35
N ALA A 200 -7.16 7.37 -16.37
CA ALA A 200 -6.94 8.57 -15.58
C ALA A 200 -7.84 9.71 -16.06
N LYS A 201 -8.42 10.47 -15.12
CA LYS A 201 -9.18 11.69 -15.44
C LYS A 201 -8.24 12.88 -15.62
N ALA A 202 -8.77 13.97 -16.17
CA ALA A 202 -8.02 15.22 -16.27
C ALA A 202 -7.46 15.66 -14.90
N GLY A 203 -6.17 15.99 -14.86
CA GLY A 203 -5.45 16.36 -13.63
C GLY A 203 -4.97 15.19 -12.77
N GLU A 204 -5.26 13.94 -13.16
CA GLU A 204 -4.74 12.75 -12.49
C GLU A 204 -3.49 12.21 -13.21
N ILE A 205 -2.51 11.75 -12.44
CA ILE A 205 -1.32 11.07 -12.94
C ILE A 205 -1.69 9.62 -13.19
N SER A 206 -1.63 9.17 -14.44
CA SER A 206 -1.84 7.76 -14.76
C SER A 206 -0.70 6.91 -14.20
N MET A 207 -1.03 5.78 -13.57
CA MET A 207 -0.07 4.79 -13.11
C MET A 207 -0.46 3.40 -13.63
N ALA A 208 0.50 2.72 -14.24
CA ALA A 208 0.43 1.29 -14.53
C ALA A 208 1.34 0.52 -13.56
N LEU A 209 0.96 -0.71 -13.24
CA LEU A 209 1.85 -1.65 -12.55
C LEU A 209 2.41 -2.60 -13.59
N HIS A 210 3.73 -2.62 -13.73
CA HIS A 210 4.41 -3.53 -14.65
C HIS A 210 5.01 -4.69 -13.85
N PRO A 211 4.72 -5.94 -14.22
CA PRO A 211 5.37 -7.08 -13.60
C PRO A 211 6.84 -7.13 -14.01
N GLY A 212 7.71 -7.42 -13.04
CA GLY A 212 9.11 -7.76 -13.30
C GLY A 212 9.30 -9.25 -13.54
N ASP A 213 10.55 -9.71 -13.42
CA ASP A 213 10.86 -11.15 -13.38
C ASP A 213 10.31 -11.78 -12.09
N ALA A 214 9.85 -13.03 -12.19
CA ALA A 214 9.54 -13.82 -11.02
C ALA A 214 10.82 -14.08 -10.22
N VAL A 215 10.73 -13.97 -8.90
CA VAL A 215 11.86 -14.13 -7.99
C VAL A 215 11.63 -15.33 -7.10
N ASN A 216 12.60 -16.24 -7.06
CA ASN A 216 12.59 -17.37 -6.14
C ASN A 216 12.71 -16.85 -4.72
N LEU A 217 11.79 -17.25 -3.84
CA LEU A 217 11.71 -16.72 -2.49
C LEU A 217 12.89 -17.17 -1.61
N LEU A 218 13.44 -18.36 -1.87
CA LEU A 218 14.55 -18.94 -1.12
C LEU A 218 15.91 -18.44 -1.66
N THR A 219 16.14 -18.59 -2.96
CA THR A 219 17.45 -18.36 -3.58
C THR A 219 17.66 -16.93 -4.08
N GLY A 220 16.57 -16.18 -4.28
CA GLY A 220 16.61 -14.86 -4.92
C GLY A 220 16.84 -14.91 -6.43
N GLU A 221 16.87 -16.09 -7.04
CA GLU A 221 16.98 -16.26 -8.49
C GLU A 221 15.84 -15.54 -9.22
N LYS A 222 16.16 -14.86 -10.32
CA LYS A 222 15.18 -14.16 -11.16
C LYS A 222 14.98 -14.91 -12.46
N ARG A 223 13.72 -15.11 -12.87
CA ARG A 223 13.34 -15.72 -14.15
C ARG A 223 12.14 -15.01 -14.77
N PRO A 224 12.07 -14.92 -16.10
CA PRO A 224 10.84 -14.58 -16.79
C PRO A 224 9.69 -15.47 -16.30
N VAL A 225 8.56 -14.86 -15.97
CA VAL A 225 7.45 -15.55 -15.28
C VAL A 225 6.81 -16.62 -16.17
N ASP A 226 6.85 -16.45 -17.49
CA ASP A 226 6.35 -17.39 -18.51
C ASP A 226 7.16 -18.70 -18.62
N LEU A 227 8.38 -18.73 -18.07
CA LEU A 227 9.18 -19.95 -17.97
C LEU A 227 8.78 -20.84 -16.79
N LEU A 228 7.96 -20.33 -15.86
CA LEU A 228 7.47 -21.13 -14.74
C LEU A 228 6.35 -22.07 -15.22
N THR A 229 6.51 -23.36 -14.95
CA THR A 229 5.53 -24.40 -15.32
C THR A 229 4.75 -24.89 -14.10
N ASN A 230 3.55 -25.45 -14.35
CA ASN A 230 2.66 -26.00 -13.31
C ASN A 230 2.38 -25.01 -12.17
N VAL A 231 2.10 -23.76 -12.54
CA VAL A 231 1.96 -22.66 -11.59
C VAL A 231 0.63 -22.76 -10.83
N VAL A 232 0.69 -22.80 -9.50
CA VAL A 232 -0.41 -22.45 -8.62
C VAL A 232 -0.21 -21.01 -8.18
N ALA A 233 -1.21 -20.16 -8.40
CA ALA A 233 -1.12 -18.74 -8.05
C ALA A 233 -1.89 -18.44 -6.77
N MET A 234 -1.30 -17.70 -5.83
CA MET A 234 -1.98 -17.20 -4.64
C MET A 234 -1.88 -15.68 -4.48
N ALA A 235 -2.93 -15.05 -3.96
CA ALA A 235 -2.94 -13.62 -3.70
C ALA A 235 -3.82 -13.22 -2.51
N GLY A 236 -3.20 -12.60 -1.50
CA GLY A 236 -3.80 -12.01 -0.30
C GLY A 236 -3.79 -10.49 -0.30
N ILE A 237 -4.29 -9.90 -1.39
CA ILE A 237 -4.38 -8.46 -1.61
C ILE A 237 -5.85 -8.01 -1.67
N GLY A 238 -6.12 -6.71 -1.57
CA GLY A 238 -7.49 -6.18 -1.61
C GLY A 238 -8.29 -6.43 -2.91
N HIS A 239 -7.70 -6.99 -3.95
CA HIS A 239 -8.40 -7.52 -5.13
C HIS A 239 -7.59 -8.63 -5.84
N PRO A 240 -7.63 -9.89 -5.34
CA PRO A 240 -6.83 -11.00 -5.87
C PRO A 240 -6.97 -11.25 -7.39
N PRO A 241 -8.16 -11.10 -8.01
CA PRO A 241 -8.32 -11.30 -9.45
C PRO A 241 -7.38 -10.46 -10.32
N ARG A 242 -6.94 -9.28 -9.84
CA ARG A 242 -5.97 -8.46 -10.55
C ARG A 242 -4.64 -9.18 -10.76
N PHE A 243 -4.16 -9.90 -9.76
CA PHE A 243 -2.91 -10.64 -9.83
C PHE A 243 -2.98 -11.76 -10.88
N PHE A 244 -4.07 -12.54 -10.87
CA PHE A 244 -4.26 -13.63 -11.82
C PHE A 244 -4.40 -13.12 -13.26
N ALA A 245 -5.08 -11.98 -13.45
CA ALA A 245 -5.15 -11.34 -14.76
C ALA A 245 -3.76 -10.88 -15.25
N THR A 246 -2.91 -10.35 -14.36
CA THR A 246 -1.52 -10.01 -14.69
C THR A 246 -0.73 -11.25 -15.12
N LEU A 247 -0.87 -12.39 -14.43
CA LEU A 247 -0.22 -13.64 -14.84
C LEU A 247 -0.65 -14.08 -16.24
N GLN A 248 -1.95 -14.05 -16.53
CA GLN A 248 -2.47 -14.39 -17.86
C GLN A 248 -1.92 -13.45 -18.94
N GLN A 249 -1.83 -12.16 -18.66
CA GLN A 249 -1.22 -11.18 -19.58
C GLN A 249 0.27 -11.43 -19.82
N CYS A 250 0.97 -12.04 -18.85
CA CYS A 250 2.35 -12.46 -18.99
C CYS A 250 2.50 -13.84 -19.65
N GLY A 251 1.42 -14.45 -20.16
CA GLY A 251 1.47 -15.76 -20.80
C GLY A 251 1.41 -16.96 -19.82
N VAL A 252 1.21 -16.72 -18.52
CA VAL A 252 1.08 -17.77 -17.52
C VAL A 252 -0.40 -18.08 -17.27
N ASN A 253 -0.80 -19.33 -17.48
CA ASN A 253 -2.11 -19.83 -17.11
C ASN A 253 -1.97 -20.73 -15.88
N PRO A 254 -2.25 -20.22 -14.66
CA PRO A 254 -2.14 -21.04 -13.46
C PRO A 254 -3.08 -22.24 -13.52
N VAL A 255 -2.59 -23.41 -13.09
CA VAL A 255 -3.42 -24.62 -12.97
C VAL A 255 -4.47 -24.49 -11.87
N HIS A 256 -4.18 -23.65 -10.87
CA HIS A 256 -5.10 -23.31 -9.79
C HIS A 256 -4.83 -21.88 -9.30
N THR A 257 -5.88 -21.17 -8.89
CA THR A 257 -5.80 -19.83 -8.30
C THR A 257 -6.43 -19.81 -6.91
N VAL A 258 -5.69 -19.30 -5.92
CA VAL A 258 -6.12 -19.23 -4.51
C VAL A 258 -6.26 -17.77 -4.11
N SER A 259 -7.50 -17.34 -3.87
CA SER A 259 -7.78 -16.00 -3.33
C SER A 259 -7.76 -16.04 -1.81
N LEU A 260 -6.92 -15.21 -1.19
CA LEU A 260 -6.81 -15.07 0.26
C LEU A 260 -7.38 -13.71 0.69
N SER A 261 -7.70 -13.59 1.98
CA SER A 261 -8.13 -12.30 2.53
C SER A 261 -6.97 -11.31 2.61
N ASP A 262 -7.25 -10.02 2.45
CA ASP A 262 -6.24 -8.98 2.61
C ASP A 262 -5.67 -9.02 4.04
N HIS A 263 -4.35 -9.00 4.17
CA HIS A 263 -3.63 -9.17 5.44
C HIS A 263 -3.91 -10.48 6.20
N GLN A 264 -4.36 -11.52 5.51
CA GLN A 264 -4.45 -12.85 6.13
C GLN A 264 -3.07 -13.28 6.63
N ALA A 265 -3.00 -13.70 7.90
CA ALA A 265 -1.83 -14.35 8.47
C ALA A 265 -1.66 -15.73 7.84
N LEU A 266 -0.41 -16.10 7.57
CA LEU A 266 -0.06 -17.36 6.92
C LEU A 266 0.91 -18.14 7.79
N SER A 267 0.62 -19.42 7.98
CA SER A 267 1.60 -20.40 8.47
C SER A 267 2.17 -21.21 7.30
N GLU A 268 3.32 -21.86 7.52
CA GLU A 268 3.93 -22.76 6.55
C GLU A 268 2.95 -23.81 6.03
N SER A 269 2.26 -24.52 6.94
CA SER A 269 1.29 -25.55 6.58
C SER A 269 0.11 -25.01 5.75
N ASP A 270 -0.29 -23.75 5.94
CA ASP A 270 -1.36 -23.16 5.14
C ASP A 270 -0.94 -22.98 3.69
N VAL A 271 0.33 -22.63 3.46
CA VAL A 271 0.90 -22.37 2.14
C VAL A 271 1.29 -23.68 1.45
N GLU A 272 1.90 -24.62 2.16
CA GLU A 272 2.27 -25.94 1.65
C GLU A 272 1.06 -26.69 1.07
N LYS A 273 -0.09 -26.64 1.76
CA LYS A 273 -1.32 -27.32 1.32
C LYS A 273 -1.90 -26.76 0.02
N LEU A 274 -1.44 -25.60 -0.45
CA LEU A 274 -1.89 -25.01 -1.71
C LEU A 274 -1.27 -25.70 -2.92
N VAL A 275 -0.15 -26.40 -2.75
CA VAL A 275 0.60 -27.02 -3.85
C VAL A 275 0.78 -28.52 -3.65
N GLN A 276 0.90 -29.23 -4.76
CA GLN A 276 1.25 -30.65 -4.83
C GLN A 276 2.68 -30.82 -5.35
N THR A 277 3.26 -32.00 -5.18
CA THR A 277 4.58 -32.35 -5.71
C THR A 277 4.68 -32.04 -7.20
N GLY A 278 5.71 -31.28 -7.60
CA GLY A 278 5.95 -30.88 -9.00
C GLY A 278 5.20 -29.63 -9.47
N GLN A 279 4.45 -28.96 -8.58
CA GLN A 279 3.85 -27.66 -8.85
C GLN A 279 4.75 -26.52 -8.35
N THR A 280 4.66 -25.36 -9.02
CA THR A 280 5.37 -24.14 -8.63
C THR A 280 4.38 -23.20 -7.95
N LEU A 281 4.68 -22.72 -6.75
CA LEU A 281 3.86 -21.70 -6.10
C LEU A 281 4.31 -20.32 -6.57
N LEU A 282 3.39 -19.50 -7.09
CA LEU A 282 3.64 -18.11 -7.45
C LEU A 282 2.70 -17.19 -6.64
N MET A 283 3.29 -16.26 -5.88
CA MET A 283 2.53 -15.36 -5.01
C MET A 283 2.77 -13.87 -5.32
N THR A 284 1.96 -13.00 -4.75
CA THR A 284 2.24 -11.56 -4.79
C THR A 284 3.46 -11.24 -3.92
N GLU A 285 4.16 -10.15 -4.24
CA GLU A 285 5.29 -9.70 -3.41
C GLU A 285 4.87 -9.37 -1.96
N LYS A 286 3.62 -8.91 -1.75
CA LYS A 286 3.06 -8.68 -0.41
C LYS A 286 2.86 -9.98 0.38
N ASP A 287 2.52 -11.09 -0.29
CA ASP A 287 2.41 -12.37 0.40
C ASP A 287 3.79 -12.99 0.64
N ALA A 288 4.73 -12.76 -0.27
CA ALA A 288 6.11 -13.23 -0.17
C ALA A 288 6.79 -12.79 1.14
N VAL A 289 6.58 -11.54 1.58
CA VAL A 289 7.19 -11.04 2.84
C VAL A 289 6.72 -11.81 4.08
N LYS A 290 5.54 -12.44 4.05
CA LYS A 290 5.03 -13.29 5.13
C LYS A 290 5.70 -14.67 5.09
N CYS A 291 5.87 -15.21 3.89
CA CYS A 291 6.39 -16.56 3.67
C CYS A 291 7.91 -16.67 3.89
N ARG A 292 8.66 -15.56 3.80
CA ARG A 292 10.13 -15.56 4.01
C ARG A 292 10.57 -16.22 5.32
N ALA A 293 9.78 -16.10 6.38
CA ALA A 293 10.11 -16.67 7.69
C ALA A 293 10.17 -18.22 7.71
N PHE A 294 9.50 -18.87 6.75
CA PHE A 294 9.35 -20.32 6.69
C PHE A 294 9.56 -20.87 5.27
N VAL A 295 10.34 -20.17 4.43
CA VAL A 295 10.65 -20.65 3.06
C VAL A 295 11.72 -21.75 3.04
N ASN A 296 12.42 -21.98 4.16
CA ASN A 296 13.47 -22.99 4.23
C ASN A 296 12.91 -24.38 3.93
N GLY A 297 13.41 -25.03 2.87
CA GLY A 297 12.90 -26.32 2.39
C GLY A 297 11.95 -26.22 1.18
N HIS A 298 11.61 -25.00 0.75
CA HIS A 298 10.67 -24.75 -0.35
C HIS A 298 11.35 -24.01 -1.51
N ASP A 299 12.00 -24.75 -2.40
CA ASP A 299 12.71 -24.21 -3.57
C ASP A 299 11.78 -23.83 -4.74
N ASN A 300 10.53 -24.28 -4.70
CA ASN A 300 9.51 -24.05 -5.72
C ASN A 300 8.58 -22.86 -5.41
N TRP A 301 8.92 -22.03 -4.43
CA TRP A 301 8.15 -20.83 -4.07
C TRP A 301 8.73 -19.59 -4.72
N TRP A 302 7.89 -18.88 -5.47
CA TRP A 302 8.24 -17.70 -6.24
C TRP A 302 7.27 -16.58 -5.94
N TYR A 303 7.71 -15.34 -6.15
CA TYR A 303 6.83 -14.18 -6.15
C TYR A 303 7.05 -13.32 -7.38
N LEU A 304 6.00 -12.63 -7.80
CA LEU A 304 6.06 -11.69 -8.91
C LEU A 304 6.04 -10.25 -8.37
N PRO A 305 7.17 -9.53 -8.40
CA PRO A 305 7.20 -8.11 -8.07
C PRO A 305 6.47 -7.30 -9.13
N VAL A 306 5.91 -6.17 -8.70
CA VAL A 306 5.27 -5.19 -9.59
C VAL A 306 5.81 -3.80 -9.30
N ASP A 307 6.28 -3.13 -10.33
CA ASP A 307 6.83 -1.79 -10.23
C ASP A 307 5.82 -0.77 -10.76
N ALA A 308 5.69 0.36 -10.06
CA ALA A 308 4.82 1.45 -10.48
C ALA A 308 5.47 2.28 -11.57
N HIS A 309 4.77 2.47 -12.68
CA HIS A 309 5.15 3.35 -13.77
C HIS A 309 4.13 4.48 -13.86
N LEU A 310 4.56 5.69 -13.50
CA LEU A 310 3.73 6.90 -13.59
C LEU A 310 3.98 7.59 -14.94
N ALA A 311 2.92 8.11 -15.55
CA ALA A 311 2.98 8.79 -16.84
C ALA A 311 3.68 10.16 -16.75
N GLN A 312 4.48 10.46 -17.77
CA GLN A 312 5.13 11.76 -17.96
C GLN A 312 4.26 12.71 -18.78
N PRO A 313 4.37 14.04 -18.58
CA PRO A 313 5.32 14.76 -17.72
C PRO A 313 4.90 14.91 -16.25
N GLN A 314 3.70 14.48 -15.86
CA GLN A 314 3.16 14.78 -14.53
C GLN A 314 3.92 14.10 -13.39
N ALA A 315 4.52 12.93 -13.65
CA ALA A 315 5.38 12.25 -12.69
C ALA A 315 6.63 13.09 -12.35
N ASP A 316 7.27 13.68 -13.36
CA ASP A 316 8.40 14.59 -13.16
C ASP A 316 7.99 15.86 -12.43
N GLU A 317 6.85 16.46 -12.76
CA GLU A 317 6.33 17.63 -12.04
C GLU A 317 6.10 17.34 -10.55
N LEU A 318 5.52 16.18 -10.23
CA LEU A 318 5.38 15.71 -8.86
C LEU A 318 6.75 15.61 -8.18
N LEU A 319 7.71 14.91 -8.79
CA LEU A 319 9.05 14.75 -8.20
C LEU A 319 9.76 16.10 -7.99
N HIS A 320 9.70 17.01 -8.95
CA HIS A 320 10.25 18.36 -8.81
C HIS A 320 9.62 19.10 -7.62
N SER A 321 8.30 18.99 -7.44
CA SER A 321 7.60 19.61 -6.31
C SER A 321 8.04 19.04 -4.95
N LEU A 322 8.36 17.74 -4.88
CA LEU A 322 8.85 17.10 -3.66
C LEU A 322 10.31 17.47 -3.37
N LEU A 323 11.16 17.50 -4.39
CA LEU A 323 12.56 17.91 -4.25
C LEU A 323 12.70 19.36 -3.79
N ALA A 324 11.77 20.24 -4.20
CA ALA A 324 11.74 21.61 -3.74
C ALA A 324 11.51 21.77 -2.23
N LEU A 325 10.96 20.76 -1.54
CA LEU A 325 10.78 20.79 -0.08
C LEU A 325 12.08 20.59 0.70
N VAL A 326 13.08 19.97 0.07
CA VAL A 326 14.34 19.55 0.71
C VAL A 326 15.47 20.56 0.48
N ARG A 327 15.23 21.55 -0.39
CA ARG A 327 16.18 22.62 -0.74
C ARG A 327 16.18 23.75 0.27
#